data_AF-A0A7S1FR39-F1
#
_entry.id   AF-A0A7S1FR39-F1
#
_cell.length_a   1.000
_cell.length_b   1.000
_cell.length_c   1.000
_cell.angle_alpha   90.00
_cell.angle_beta   90.00
_cell.angle_gamma   90.00
#
_symmetry.space_group_name_H-M   'P 1'
#
loop_
_entity.id
_entity.type
_entity.pdbx_description
1 polymer ?
#
loop_
_entity_poly.entity_id
_entity_poly.type
_entity_poly.pdbx_seq_one_letter_code
_entity_poly.pdbx_strand_id
1 'polypeptide(L)'
;RGGRGLVAVGRPNFESCFRAVVNRECDYACLPVENSLGGSIHENFDLMLRYDLVVVAEHDLRVSHNLLSKQKDINKIKYAISHPQALAQCDNYLRSHNITPLPVYDTAGAAKMLAEGSLDLPSGCTKENTAAIASDLAAKTYGLDIVEAAIEDDDSNFTRFLLLGRQGVGCLLTGSDGKDVPAKTSVVFTLPNTPGALYKALACFSLRDIDFSKIESRPTSASLLQFLKFRSAKEDSRSGSLIPRFRYCFYLDFLASEMNPQAQNALHHLREQSEFCRILGSYPQKSRLVGPVKAAVERLRQSPHRGETQTITTLPSDSRSSGPLKIGIVGYGRFGQFLSKTLAKSHAVSCLDPVDKSKVAKRHDVKYYSPFELHSFAKDLDVILFAVPIIQFEEAVKSFPPEYFHGKLVVEVNSLKTHVKSVLLQTLPAEADILCAHPMFGPNCSLGRSWEALPFVYDRVRLSDVTRAERFLDIFQSHRCRMVEMTAEQHDDYTADAEFITHLIGRLLEQRGLPPTPVNSQGYESLLNIVDMCSSDSFDLFYGMFKYNNHGATTLLTQLRNSLAALECQLAAKE
;
A
#
# COMPACT_ATOMS: atom_id res chain seq x y z
N ARG A 1 -14.43 23.71 -9.17
CA ARG A 1 -13.90 24.99 -8.64
C ARG A 1 -13.58 24.80 -7.16
N GLY A 2 -12.31 24.66 -6.77
CA GLY A 2 -11.91 24.48 -5.37
C GLY A 2 -12.15 25.76 -4.57
N GLY A 3 -13.02 25.71 -3.56
CA GLY A 3 -13.16 26.77 -2.57
C GLY A 3 -11.93 26.79 -1.67
N ARG A 4 -11.38 27.98 -1.40
CA ARG A 4 -10.18 28.14 -0.57
C ARG A 4 -10.46 27.61 0.84
N GLY A 5 -9.57 26.72 1.30
CA GLY A 5 -9.60 25.97 2.57
C GLY A 5 -9.89 24.46 2.42
N LEU A 6 -10.13 23.98 1.19
CA LEU A 6 -9.88 22.60 0.80
C LEU A 6 -8.50 22.55 0.13
N VAL A 7 -7.58 21.80 0.71
CA VAL A 7 -6.25 21.57 0.12
C VAL A 7 -6.30 20.25 -0.65
N ALA A 8 -6.18 20.34 -1.98
CA ALA A 8 -6.04 19.16 -2.81
C ALA A 8 -4.58 18.68 -2.74
N VAL A 9 -4.36 17.49 -2.18
CA VAL A 9 -3.04 16.87 -2.09
C VAL A 9 -2.94 15.77 -3.14
N GLY A 10 -2.13 16.02 -4.18
CA GLY A 10 -1.82 15.01 -5.19
C GLY A 10 -1.03 13.85 -4.59
N ARG A 11 -1.34 12.63 -5.02
CA ARG A 11 -0.69 11.40 -4.57
C ARG A 11 -0.27 10.55 -5.78
N PRO A 12 0.84 9.80 -5.69
CA PRO A 12 1.42 9.12 -6.85
C PRO A 12 0.62 7.92 -7.35
N ASN A 13 -0.22 7.31 -6.50
CA ASN A 13 -1.06 6.17 -6.86
C ASN A 13 -2.35 6.14 -6.02
N PHE A 14 -3.33 5.35 -6.43
CA PHE A 14 -4.62 5.30 -5.74
C PHE A 14 -4.51 4.80 -4.30
N GLU A 15 -3.72 3.75 -4.04
CA GLU A 15 -3.56 3.20 -2.69
C GLU A 15 -3.05 4.25 -1.68
N SER A 16 -2.13 5.11 -2.10
CA SER A 16 -1.63 6.21 -1.26
C SER A 16 -2.71 7.26 -0.93
N CYS A 17 -3.75 7.43 -1.76
CA CYS A 17 -4.93 8.23 -1.41
C CYS A 17 -5.73 7.58 -0.26
N PHE A 18 -5.94 6.25 -0.31
CA PHE A 18 -6.62 5.53 0.78
C PHE A 18 -5.83 5.64 2.08
N ARG A 19 -4.52 5.40 2.03
CA ARG A 19 -3.64 5.52 3.20
C ARG A 19 -3.65 6.91 3.80
N ALA A 20 -3.60 7.97 2.97
CA ALA A 20 -3.65 9.34 3.47
C ALA A 20 -4.91 9.62 4.30
N VAL A 21 -6.06 9.05 3.92
CA VAL A 21 -7.30 9.19 4.70
C VAL A 21 -7.28 8.32 5.95
N VAL A 22 -6.78 7.09 5.87
CA VAL A 22 -6.67 6.20 7.04
C VAL A 22 -5.73 6.79 8.10
N ASN A 23 -4.59 7.31 7.68
CA ASN A 23 -3.56 7.93 8.53
C ASN A 23 -3.92 9.34 9.02
N ARG A 24 -5.08 9.88 8.63
CA ARG A 24 -5.54 11.23 8.96
C ARG A 24 -4.65 12.36 8.41
N GLU A 25 -3.84 12.07 7.40
CA GLU A 25 -3.13 13.09 6.61
C GLU A 25 -4.10 13.88 5.72
N CYS A 26 -5.21 13.25 5.33
CA CYS A 26 -6.30 13.86 4.57
C CYS A 26 -7.64 13.50 5.21
N ASP A 27 -8.63 14.37 5.07
CA ASP A 27 -9.98 14.11 5.56
C ASP A 27 -10.77 13.18 4.65
N TYR A 28 -10.57 13.33 3.34
CA TYR A 28 -11.29 12.60 2.31
C TYR A 28 -10.37 12.25 1.14
N ALA A 29 -10.72 11.19 0.40
CA ALA A 29 -10.08 10.82 -0.86
C ALA A 29 -11.10 10.93 -1.99
N CYS A 30 -10.77 11.65 -3.06
CA CYS A 30 -11.58 11.74 -4.27
C CYS A 30 -10.98 10.80 -5.32
N LEU A 31 -11.70 9.76 -5.71
CA LEU A 31 -11.18 8.69 -6.57
C LEU A 31 -12.10 8.43 -7.75
N PRO A 32 -11.55 8.28 -8.97
CA PRO A 32 -12.34 7.89 -10.13
C PRO A 32 -12.70 6.39 -10.02
N VAL A 33 -13.94 6.02 -10.28
CA VAL A 33 -14.38 4.61 -10.23
C VAL A 33 -14.88 4.08 -11.55
N GLU A 34 -15.32 4.97 -12.44
CA GLU A 34 -15.91 4.60 -13.73
C GLU A 34 -15.74 5.75 -14.72
N ASN A 35 -15.45 5.42 -15.97
CA ASN A 35 -15.43 6.35 -17.08
C ASN A 35 -16.34 5.83 -18.20
N SER A 36 -17.09 6.71 -18.87
CA SER A 36 -18.06 6.31 -19.89
C SER A 36 -17.42 5.62 -21.11
N LEU A 37 -16.15 5.91 -21.42
CA LEU A 37 -15.40 5.30 -22.51
C LEU A 37 -14.49 4.15 -22.06
N GLY A 38 -13.89 4.28 -20.88
CA GLY A 38 -12.91 3.34 -20.32
C GLY A 38 -13.47 2.24 -19.43
N GLY A 39 -14.74 2.34 -19.01
CA GLY A 39 -15.38 1.42 -18.07
C GLY A 39 -14.92 1.62 -16.62
N SER A 40 -15.07 0.57 -15.81
CA SER A 40 -14.78 0.61 -14.38
C SER A 40 -13.28 0.53 -14.05
N ILE A 41 -12.87 1.33 -13.07
CA ILE A 41 -11.49 1.33 -12.53
C ILE A 41 -11.44 0.34 -11.37
N HIS A 42 -11.23 -0.92 -11.72
CA HIS A 42 -11.23 -2.09 -10.85
C HIS A 42 -10.31 -2.01 -9.64
N GLU A 43 -9.15 -1.37 -9.78
CA GLU A 43 -8.18 -1.19 -8.68
C GLU A 43 -8.81 -0.43 -7.50
N ASN A 44 -9.60 0.61 -7.76
CA ASN A 44 -10.23 1.40 -6.71
C ASN A 44 -11.33 0.63 -5.98
N PHE A 45 -12.04 -0.25 -6.66
CA PHE A 45 -12.99 -1.16 -6.02
C PHE A 45 -12.29 -2.18 -5.12
N ASP A 46 -11.16 -2.74 -5.55
CA ASP A 46 -10.37 -3.67 -4.75
C ASP A 46 -9.77 -2.97 -3.51
N LEU A 47 -9.34 -1.72 -3.64
CA LEU A 47 -8.85 -0.92 -2.51
C LEU A 47 -9.95 -0.57 -1.52
N MET A 48 -11.17 -0.25 -1.98
CA MET A 48 -12.33 -0.07 -1.08
C MET A 48 -12.66 -1.33 -0.27
N LEU A 49 -12.38 -2.51 -0.83
CA LEU A 49 -12.54 -3.78 -0.10
C LEU A 49 -11.45 -4.00 0.96
N ARG A 50 -10.22 -3.50 0.73
CA ARG A 50 -9.07 -3.64 1.65
C ARG A 50 -9.09 -2.63 2.80
N TYR A 51 -9.45 -1.39 2.51
CA TYR A 51 -9.43 -0.30 3.48
C TYR A 51 -10.82 -0.08 4.11
N ASP A 52 -10.84 0.38 5.36
CA ASP A 52 -12.08 0.67 6.08
C ASP A 52 -12.52 2.11 5.89
N LEU A 53 -12.75 2.47 4.62
CA LEU A 53 -13.31 3.76 4.22
C LEU A 53 -14.69 3.55 3.62
N VAL A 54 -15.53 4.58 3.72
CA VAL A 54 -16.90 4.57 3.23
C VAL A 54 -17.15 5.69 2.26
N VAL A 55 -18.00 5.43 1.27
CA VAL A 55 -18.41 6.43 0.28
C VAL A 55 -19.35 7.43 0.94
N VAL A 56 -19.01 8.71 0.87
CA VAL A 56 -19.77 9.82 1.47
C VAL A 56 -20.39 10.76 0.45
N ALA A 57 -19.90 10.77 -0.79
CA ALA A 57 -20.47 11.54 -1.90
C ALA A 57 -20.01 10.98 -3.26
N GLU A 58 -20.69 11.40 -4.32
CA GLU A 58 -20.32 11.11 -5.71
C GLU A 58 -20.27 12.38 -6.56
N HIS A 59 -19.45 12.37 -7.63
CA HIS A 59 -19.38 13.46 -8.58
C HIS A 59 -19.08 12.97 -10.00
N ASP A 60 -19.97 13.28 -10.94
CA ASP A 60 -19.75 13.04 -12.36
C ASP A 60 -19.09 14.27 -12.97
N LEU A 61 -17.84 14.10 -13.42
CA LEU A 61 -17.06 15.14 -14.05
C LEU A 61 -16.98 14.89 -15.56
N ARG A 62 -17.46 15.86 -16.35
CA ARG A 62 -17.23 15.85 -17.79
C ARG A 62 -15.73 16.04 -18.05
N VAL A 63 -15.14 15.12 -18.81
CA VAL A 63 -13.77 15.23 -19.30
C VAL A 63 -13.81 16.08 -20.56
N SER A 64 -13.10 17.21 -20.54
CA SER A 64 -12.91 18.06 -21.72
C SER A 64 -11.44 18.31 -21.94
N HIS A 65 -10.98 17.96 -23.14
CA HIS A 65 -9.60 18.10 -23.57
C HIS A 65 -9.44 19.44 -24.28
N ASN A 66 -8.42 20.20 -23.90
CA ASN A 66 -8.14 21.52 -24.46
C ASN A 66 -6.73 21.52 -25.04
N LEU A 67 -6.56 22.18 -26.18
CA LEU A 67 -5.26 22.41 -26.77
C LEU A 67 -4.59 23.61 -26.09
N LEU A 68 -3.55 23.35 -25.32
CA LEU A 68 -2.83 24.35 -24.53
C LEU A 68 -1.50 24.68 -25.19
N SER A 69 -1.20 25.96 -25.38
CA SER A 69 0.12 26.37 -25.89
C SER A 69 0.51 27.76 -25.43
N LYS A 70 1.80 28.10 -25.56
CA LYS A 70 2.28 29.49 -25.51
C LYS A 70 2.19 30.17 -26.87
N GLN A 71 2.06 29.39 -27.94
CA GLN A 71 1.83 29.88 -29.29
C GLN A 71 0.33 30.04 -29.53
N LYS A 72 -0.11 31.24 -29.89
CA LYS A 72 -1.52 31.53 -30.18
C LYS A 72 -1.93 31.16 -31.60
N ASP A 73 -0.97 31.12 -32.51
CA ASP A 73 -1.21 30.76 -33.92
C ASP A 73 -1.12 29.25 -34.10
N ILE A 74 -2.28 28.61 -34.33
CA ILE A 74 -2.39 27.16 -34.51
C ILE A 74 -1.53 26.63 -35.66
N ASN A 75 -1.30 27.43 -36.71
CA ASN A 75 -0.54 27.01 -37.89
C ASN A 75 0.95 26.77 -37.58
N LYS A 76 1.45 27.29 -36.46
CA LYS A 76 2.83 27.09 -36.01
C LYS A 76 2.98 25.84 -35.14
N ILE A 77 1.88 25.26 -34.68
CA ILE A 77 1.84 24.06 -33.84
C ILE A 77 2.00 22.84 -34.76
N LYS A 78 3.06 22.07 -34.53
CA LYS A 78 3.38 20.83 -35.26
C LYS A 78 3.20 19.58 -34.43
N TYR A 79 3.31 19.69 -33.10
CA TYR A 79 3.29 18.58 -32.17
C TYR A 79 2.27 18.79 -31.06
N ALA A 80 1.61 17.72 -30.62
CA ALA A 80 0.75 17.71 -29.43
C ALA A 80 1.22 16.63 -28.46
N ILE A 81 1.54 17.02 -27.23
CA ILE A 81 1.94 16.11 -26.15
C ILE A 81 0.79 15.85 -25.18
N SER A 82 0.54 14.59 -24.83
CA SER A 82 -0.39 14.20 -23.75
C SER A 82 -0.27 12.72 -23.41
N HIS A 83 -1.10 12.24 -22.48
CA HIS A 83 -1.27 10.82 -22.24
C HIS A 83 -1.80 10.10 -23.50
N PRO A 84 -1.35 8.88 -23.83
CA PRO A 84 -1.79 8.15 -25.03
C PRO A 84 -3.31 8.08 -25.21
N GLN A 85 -4.06 7.89 -24.12
CA GLN A 85 -5.52 7.84 -24.17
C GLN A 85 -6.15 9.19 -24.52
N ALA A 86 -5.59 10.30 -24.05
CA ALA A 86 -6.09 11.64 -24.39
C ALA A 86 -5.79 11.98 -25.85
N LEU A 87 -4.61 11.60 -26.36
CA LEU A 87 -4.25 11.75 -27.77
C LEU A 87 -5.21 10.96 -28.68
N ALA A 88 -5.51 9.71 -28.31
CA ALA A 88 -6.45 8.87 -29.06
C ALA A 88 -7.89 9.42 -29.04
N GLN A 89 -8.27 10.14 -27.98
CA GLN A 89 -9.58 10.79 -27.86
C GLN A 89 -9.67 12.12 -28.62
N CYS A 90 -8.58 12.60 -29.21
CA CYS A 90 -8.54 13.85 -29.99
C CYS A 90 -7.95 13.61 -31.40
N ASP A 91 -8.00 12.38 -31.90
CA ASP A 91 -7.25 11.96 -33.10
C ASP A 91 -7.80 12.65 -34.36
N ASN A 92 -9.12 12.82 -34.48
CA ASN A 92 -9.69 13.50 -35.66
C ASN A 92 -9.26 14.96 -35.70
N TYR A 93 -9.29 15.64 -34.54
CA TYR A 93 -8.84 17.01 -34.41
C TYR A 93 -7.36 17.15 -34.79
N LEU A 94 -6.48 16.29 -34.26
CA LEU A 94 -5.05 16.34 -34.54
C LEU A 94 -4.73 16.08 -36.02
N ARG A 95 -5.40 15.10 -36.63
CA ARG A 95 -5.24 14.80 -38.07
C ARG A 95 -5.70 15.96 -38.96
N SER A 96 -6.83 16.58 -38.64
CA SER A 96 -7.37 17.69 -39.44
C SER A 96 -6.43 18.91 -39.47
N HIS A 97 -5.61 19.09 -38.45
CA HIS A 97 -4.63 20.17 -38.33
C HIS A 97 -3.19 19.76 -38.67
N ASN A 98 -2.96 18.52 -39.14
CA ASN A 98 -1.62 17.97 -39.38
C ASN A 98 -0.68 18.06 -38.16
N ILE A 99 -1.24 17.93 -36.95
CA ILE A 99 -0.47 17.95 -35.70
C ILE A 99 -0.06 16.52 -35.34
N THR A 100 1.23 16.31 -35.11
CA THR A 100 1.78 15.00 -34.76
C THR A 100 1.60 14.72 -33.26
N PRO A 101 0.88 13.65 -32.87
CA PRO A 101 0.72 13.26 -31.47
C PRO A 101 2.01 12.65 -30.91
N LEU A 102 2.39 13.04 -29.70
CA LEU A 102 3.57 12.56 -28.99
C LEU A 102 3.19 12.13 -27.56
N PRO A 103 3.29 10.84 -27.22
CA PRO A 103 2.86 10.34 -25.92
C PRO A 103 3.81 10.77 -24.80
N VAL A 104 3.24 11.23 -23.70
CA VAL A 104 3.93 11.50 -22.42
C VAL A 104 3.17 10.86 -21.26
N TYR A 105 3.73 10.95 -20.05
CA TYR A 105 3.27 10.18 -18.88
C TYR A 105 1.84 10.52 -18.45
N ASP A 106 1.47 11.80 -18.38
CA ASP A 106 0.12 12.21 -17.96
C ASP A 106 -0.28 13.58 -18.57
N THR A 107 -1.58 13.91 -18.51
CA THR A 107 -2.15 15.11 -19.16
C THR A 107 -1.75 16.41 -18.46
N ALA A 108 -1.69 16.45 -17.13
CA ALA A 108 -1.29 17.65 -16.38
C ALA A 108 0.23 17.88 -16.46
N GLY A 109 1.00 16.79 -16.42
CA GLY A 109 2.44 16.74 -16.67
C GLY A 109 2.80 17.23 -18.06
N ALA A 110 2.01 16.91 -19.09
CA ALA A 110 2.19 17.48 -20.43
C ALA A 110 2.13 19.03 -20.43
N ALA A 111 1.15 19.61 -19.72
CA ALA A 111 1.05 21.06 -19.56
C ALA A 111 2.24 21.63 -18.75
N LYS A 112 2.66 20.95 -17.68
CA LYS A 112 3.85 21.33 -16.89
C LYS A 112 5.12 21.36 -17.75
N MET A 113 5.37 20.28 -18.51
CA MET A 113 6.52 20.15 -19.40
C MET A 113 6.59 21.30 -20.41
N LEU A 114 5.45 21.66 -21.02
CA LEU A 114 5.38 22.76 -21.98
C LEU A 114 5.60 24.13 -21.33
N ALA A 115 5.07 24.34 -20.12
CA ALA A 115 5.21 25.62 -19.41
C ALA A 115 6.64 25.88 -18.94
N GLU A 116 7.23 24.92 -18.22
CA GLU A 116 8.55 25.02 -17.59
C GLU A 116 9.67 24.99 -18.63
N GLY A 117 9.56 24.18 -19.69
CA GLY A 117 10.55 24.15 -20.77
C GLY A 117 11.85 23.44 -20.46
N SER A 118 11.79 22.45 -19.59
CA SER A 118 12.91 21.58 -19.26
C SER A 118 13.29 20.70 -20.45
N LEU A 119 14.51 20.16 -20.41
CA LEU A 119 15.19 19.30 -21.40
C LEU A 119 14.47 18.00 -21.83
N ASP A 120 13.20 17.81 -21.48
CA ASP A 120 12.44 16.56 -21.65
C ASP A 120 11.36 16.61 -22.74
N LEU A 121 11.26 17.71 -23.49
CA LEU A 121 10.43 17.72 -24.70
C LEU A 121 11.02 16.76 -25.74
N PRO A 122 10.19 15.95 -26.44
CA PRO A 122 10.69 15.03 -27.45
C PRO A 122 11.51 15.75 -28.53
N SER A 123 12.51 15.07 -29.09
CA SER A 123 13.41 15.63 -30.09
C SER A 123 12.67 16.34 -31.25
N GLY A 124 12.97 17.62 -31.49
CA GLY A 124 12.31 18.45 -32.51
C GLY A 124 11.15 19.31 -31.98
N CYS A 125 10.72 19.10 -30.74
CA CYS A 125 9.71 19.91 -30.07
C CYS A 125 10.34 21.15 -29.42
N THR A 126 9.67 22.29 -29.55
CA THR A 126 10.00 23.54 -28.89
C THR A 126 8.73 24.15 -28.30
N LYS A 127 8.87 25.13 -27.41
CA LYS A 127 7.70 25.84 -26.82
C LYS A 127 6.84 26.53 -27.87
N GLU A 128 7.41 26.88 -29.01
CA GLU A 128 6.76 27.62 -30.09
C GLU A 128 6.06 26.73 -31.11
N ASN A 129 6.40 25.43 -31.17
CA ASN A 129 5.85 24.48 -32.14
C ASN A 129 5.06 23.32 -31.51
N THR A 130 4.95 23.29 -30.18
CA THR A 130 4.29 22.21 -29.44
C THR A 130 3.11 22.74 -28.63
N ALA A 131 2.05 21.94 -28.57
CA ALA A 131 0.92 22.11 -27.68
C ALA A 131 0.81 20.93 -26.72
N ALA A 132 0.15 21.13 -25.59
CA ALA A 132 -0.21 20.09 -24.65
C ALA A 132 -1.73 19.88 -24.69
N ILE A 133 -2.20 18.64 -24.66
CA ILE A 133 -3.64 18.36 -24.50
C ILE A 133 -3.91 18.09 -23.03
N ALA A 134 -4.66 18.97 -22.37
CA ALA A 134 -4.97 18.86 -20.95
C ALA A 134 -6.27 19.60 -20.54
N SER A 135 -6.56 19.61 -19.24
CA SER A 135 -7.74 20.29 -18.69
C SER A 135 -7.57 21.81 -18.62
N ASP A 136 -8.70 22.52 -18.55
CA ASP A 136 -8.72 23.97 -18.33
C ASP A 136 -8.06 24.38 -17.00
N LEU A 137 -8.10 23.49 -16.00
CA LEU A 137 -7.43 23.67 -14.71
C LEU A 137 -5.91 23.62 -14.87
N ALA A 138 -5.37 22.70 -15.68
CA ALA A 138 -3.95 22.63 -15.96
C ALA A 138 -3.46 23.91 -16.68
N ALA A 139 -4.24 24.43 -17.63
CA ALA A 139 -3.95 25.69 -18.31
C ALA A 139 -3.77 26.85 -17.32
N LYS A 140 -4.73 27.02 -16.40
CA LYS A 140 -4.69 28.05 -15.36
C LYS A 140 -3.53 27.86 -14.37
N THR A 141 -3.23 26.61 -14.02
CA THR A 141 -2.20 26.27 -13.04
C THR A 141 -0.79 26.57 -13.56
N TYR A 142 -0.54 26.23 -14.83
CA TYR A 142 0.79 26.39 -15.44
C TYR A 142 0.92 27.66 -16.30
N GLY A 143 -0.11 28.50 -16.35
CA GLY A 143 -0.10 29.76 -17.10
C GLY A 143 0.03 29.56 -18.61
N LEU A 144 -0.69 28.56 -19.16
CA LEU A 144 -0.77 28.31 -20.60
C LEU A 144 -2.08 28.87 -21.17
N ASP A 145 -2.04 29.31 -22.42
CA ASP A 145 -3.23 29.76 -23.14
C ASP A 145 -3.97 28.56 -23.73
N ILE A 146 -5.29 28.57 -23.62
CA ILE A 146 -6.16 27.63 -24.34
C ILE A 146 -6.29 28.16 -25.77
N VAL A 147 -5.66 27.47 -26.72
CA VAL A 147 -5.73 27.79 -28.16
C VAL A 147 -7.09 27.39 -28.69
N GLU A 148 -7.53 26.18 -28.35
CA GLU A 148 -8.84 25.67 -28.69
C GLU A 148 -9.37 24.80 -27.55
N ALA A 149 -10.66 24.95 -27.26
CA ALA A 149 -11.33 24.27 -26.15
C ALA A 149 -12.18 23.11 -26.66
N ALA A 150 -12.31 22.07 -25.84
CA ALA A 150 -13.13 20.90 -26.13
C ALA A 150 -12.82 20.23 -27.48
N ILE A 151 -11.54 19.87 -27.69
CA ILE A 151 -11.04 19.22 -28.91
C ILE A 151 -11.25 17.71 -28.93
N GLU A 152 -11.93 17.15 -27.92
CA GLU A 152 -12.28 15.74 -27.86
C GLU A 152 -13.20 15.32 -29.02
N ASP A 153 -13.00 14.10 -29.52
CA ASP A 153 -13.79 13.51 -30.61
C ASP A 153 -15.23 13.17 -30.14
N ASP A 154 -15.41 12.88 -28.85
CA ASP A 154 -16.68 12.50 -28.22
C ASP A 154 -16.96 13.39 -27.00
N ASP A 155 -18.06 14.13 -27.06
CA ASP A 155 -18.49 15.07 -26.03
C ASP A 155 -19.24 14.39 -24.85
N SER A 156 -19.45 13.08 -24.92
CA SER A 156 -20.10 12.26 -23.90
C SER A 156 -19.13 11.57 -22.92
N ASN A 157 -17.89 12.06 -22.84
CA ASN A 157 -16.88 11.54 -21.91
C ASN A 157 -17.08 12.05 -20.48
N PHE A 158 -17.54 11.18 -19.59
CA PHE A 158 -17.73 11.46 -18.17
C PHE A 158 -16.96 10.47 -17.31
N THR A 159 -16.32 10.99 -16.26
CA THR A 159 -15.71 10.18 -15.21
C THR A 159 -16.47 10.37 -13.92
N ARG A 160 -16.97 9.28 -13.35
CA ARG A 160 -17.60 9.24 -12.03
C ARG A 160 -16.54 9.12 -10.95
N PHE A 161 -16.56 10.06 -10.03
CA PHE A 161 -15.72 10.09 -8.84
C PHE A 161 -16.53 9.77 -7.59
N LEU A 162 -15.92 9.03 -6.66
CA LEU A 162 -16.42 8.84 -5.31
C LEU A 162 -15.54 9.60 -4.32
N LEU A 163 -16.20 10.23 -3.35
CA LEU A 163 -15.53 10.81 -2.19
C LEU A 163 -15.59 9.80 -1.05
N LEU A 164 -14.44 9.33 -0.58
CA LEU A 164 -14.31 8.40 0.53
C LEU A 164 -13.92 9.12 1.81
N GLY A 165 -14.49 8.71 2.93
CA GLY A 165 -14.18 9.21 4.26
C GLY A 165 -14.14 8.09 5.30
N ARG A 166 -13.71 8.43 6.51
CA ARG A 166 -13.65 7.49 7.65
C ARG A 166 -15.00 7.24 8.32
N GLN A 167 -15.96 8.16 8.15
CA GLN A 167 -17.28 8.09 8.77
C GLN A 167 -18.37 8.18 7.72
N GLY A 168 -19.35 7.29 7.81
CA GLY A 168 -20.48 7.23 6.89
C GLY A 168 -21.45 8.38 7.13
N VAL A 169 -22.21 8.74 6.09
CA VAL A 169 -23.23 9.79 6.15
C VAL A 169 -24.66 9.24 6.06
N GLY A 170 -24.83 7.92 6.12
CA GLY A 170 -26.12 7.24 5.95
C GLY A 170 -27.22 7.73 6.90
N CYS A 171 -26.88 7.95 8.18
CA CYS A 171 -27.81 8.48 9.19
C CYS A 171 -28.27 9.92 8.94
N LEU A 172 -27.61 10.65 8.04
CA LEU A 172 -27.92 12.03 7.69
C LEU A 172 -28.79 12.14 6.43
N LEU A 173 -29.14 11.01 5.81
CA LEU A 173 -29.97 10.95 4.60
C LEU A 173 -31.46 10.90 4.92
N THR A 174 -31.80 10.44 6.12
CA THR A 174 -33.15 10.50 6.70
C THR A 174 -33.29 11.80 7.47
N GLY A 175 -34.10 12.73 6.96
CA GLY A 175 -34.28 14.05 7.59
C GLY A 175 -35.05 13.94 8.91
N SER A 176 -34.62 14.68 9.93
CA SER A 176 -35.41 14.94 11.16
C SER A 176 -36.75 15.61 10.87
N ASP A 177 -36.86 16.24 9.70
CA ASP A 177 -37.97 17.09 9.27
C ASP A 177 -38.93 16.38 8.29
N GLY A 178 -38.80 15.04 8.15
CA GLY A 178 -39.68 14.21 7.32
C GLY A 178 -39.46 14.30 5.80
N LYS A 179 -38.35 14.90 5.34
CA LYS A 179 -37.95 14.93 3.92
C LYS A 179 -36.67 14.14 3.69
N ASP A 180 -36.80 12.95 3.12
CA ASP A 180 -35.67 12.11 2.76
C ASP A 180 -34.84 12.72 1.64
N VAL A 181 -33.51 12.62 1.78
CA VAL A 181 -32.58 12.99 0.73
C VAL A 181 -32.49 11.82 -0.26
N PRO A 182 -32.69 12.06 -1.58
CA PRO A 182 -32.46 11.02 -2.58
C PRO A 182 -31.05 10.43 -2.42
N ALA A 183 -31.01 9.13 -2.13
CA ALA A 183 -29.82 8.43 -1.69
C ALA A 183 -29.47 7.30 -2.66
N LYS A 184 -28.19 6.98 -2.72
CA LYS A 184 -27.64 5.82 -3.40
C LYS A 184 -26.83 5.03 -2.40
N THR A 185 -26.95 3.72 -2.46
CA THR A 185 -26.16 2.82 -1.62
C THR A 185 -25.38 1.87 -2.50
N SER A 186 -24.07 1.84 -2.30
CA SER A 186 -23.15 0.95 -2.99
C SER A 186 -22.87 -0.28 -2.14
N VAL A 187 -23.05 -1.46 -2.72
CA VAL A 187 -22.84 -2.75 -2.06
C VAL A 187 -21.98 -3.64 -2.93
N VAL A 188 -21.13 -4.41 -2.28
CA VAL A 188 -20.35 -5.47 -2.89
C VAL A 188 -20.70 -6.79 -2.23
N PHE A 189 -20.97 -7.81 -3.03
CA PHE A 189 -21.35 -9.12 -2.53
C PHE A 189 -20.82 -10.25 -3.41
N THR A 190 -20.75 -11.45 -2.85
CA THR A 190 -20.38 -12.68 -3.57
C THR A 190 -21.51 -13.68 -3.49
N LEU A 191 -21.67 -14.46 -4.56
CA LEU A 191 -22.71 -15.49 -4.66
C LEU A 191 -22.07 -16.85 -4.96
N PRO A 192 -22.73 -17.96 -4.53
CA PRO A 192 -22.39 -19.27 -5.07
C PRO A 192 -22.60 -19.26 -6.59
N ASN A 193 -21.65 -19.82 -7.34
CA ASN A 193 -21.69 -19.85 -8.80
C ASN A 193 -22.65 -20.94 -9.31
N THR A 194 -23.95 -20.75 -9.05
CA THR A 194 -25.04 -21.65 -9.44
C THR A 194 -26.02 -20.95 -10.38
N PRO A 195 -26.67 -21.66 -11.32
CA PRO A 195 -27.67 -21.07 -12.21
C PRO A 195 -28.75 -20.27 -11.46
N GLY A 196 -29.02 -19.05 -11.94
CA GLY A 196 -30.04 -18.17 -11.35
C GLY A 196 -29.65 -17.48 -10.03
N ALA A 197 -28.42 -17.65 -9.53
CA ALA A 197 -27.99 -17.01 -8.28
C ALA A 197 -28.09 -15.48 -8.34
N LEU A 198 -27.61 -14.86 -9.43
CA LEU A 198 -27.70 -13.41 -9.61
C LEU A 198 -29.15 -12.92 -9.67
N TYR A 199 -30.03 -13.65 -10.37
CA TYR A 199 -31.45 -13.32 -10.43
C TYR A 199 -32.09 -13.30 -9.04
N LYS A 200 -31.83 -14.31 -8.20
CA LYS A 200 -32.33 -14.37 -6.82
C LYS A 200 -31.82 -13.22 -5.96
N ALA A 201 -30.54 -12.86 -6.12
CA ALA A 201 -29.95 -11.74 -5.41
C ALA A 201 -30.59 -10.39 -5.80
N LEU A 202 -30.81 -10.15 -7.09
CA LEU A 202 -31.45 -8.91 -7.57
C LEU A 202 -32.94 -8.86 -7.22
N ALA A 203 -33.63 -9.99 -7.23
CA ALA A 203 -35.03 -10.08 -6.81
C ALA A 203 -35.25 -9.59 -5.36
N CYS A 204 -34.24 -9.67 -4.50
CA CYS A 204 -34.32 -9.12 -3.14
C CYS A 204 -34.64 -7.62 -3.11
N PHE A 205 -34.19 -6.87 -4.11
CA PHE A 205 -34.43 -5.43 -4.24
C PHE A 205 -35.62 -5.14 -5.16
N SER A 206 -35.71 -5.80 -6.32
CA SER A 206 -36.75 -5.53 -7.30
C SER A 206 -38.16 -5.86 -6.80
N LEU A 207 -38.33 -6.90 -5.97
CA LEU A 207 -39.62 -7.22 -5.33
C LEU A 207 -40.07 -6.18 -4.28
N ARG A 208 -39.22 -5.19 -4.00
CA ARG A 208 -39.46 -4.09 -3.06
C ARG A 208 -39.43 -2.73 -3.77
N ASP A 209 -39.54 -2.73 -5.10
CA ASP A 209 -39.53 -1.52 -5.95
C ASP A 209 -38.27 -0.65 -5.77
N ILE A 210 -37.13 -1.29 -5.46
CA ILE A 210 -35.84 -0.61 -5.35
C ILE A 210 -35.11 -0.70 -6.69
N ASP A 211 -34.85 0.47 -7.28
CA ASP A 211 -34.17 0.60 -8.57
C ASP A 211 -32.63 0.54 -8.46
N PHE A 212 -31.97 0.20 -9.57
CA PHE A 212 -30.52 0.07 -9.67
C PHE A 212 -29.92 1.11 -10.61
N SER A 213 -28.79 1.70 -10.23
CA SER A 213 -28.02 2.57 -11.14
C SER A 213 -26.74 1.93 -11.68
N LYS A 214 -26.27 0.83 -11.07
CA LYS A 214 -25.08 0.10 -11.52
C LYS A 214 -25.18 -1.35 -11.09
N ILE A 215 -24.83 -2.25 -11.99
CA ILE A 215 -24.52 -3.64 -11.66
C ILE A 215 -23.30 -4.09 -12.46
N GLU A 216 -22.34 -4.72 -11.80
CA GLU A 216 -21.14 -5.21 -12.46
C GLU A 216 -20.67 -6.51 -11.79
N SER A 217 -20.38 -7.52 -12.61
CA SER A 217 -19.77 -8.78 -12.17
C SER A 217 -18.30 -8.81 -12.52
N ARG A 218 -17.44 -9.26 -11.59
CA ARG A 218 -16.00 -9.43 -11.84
C ARG A 218 -15.47 -10.73 -11.25
N PRO A 219 -14.65 -11.51 -11.97
CA PRO A 219 -13.93 -12.62 -11.39
C PRO A 219 -12.86 -12.09 -10.41
N THR A 220 -12.84 -12.63 -9.20
CA THR A 220 -12.01 -12.16 -8.10
C THR A 220 -10.96 -13.20 -7.71
N SER A 221 -9.75 -12.74 -7.37
CA SER A 221 -8.66 -13.62 -6.97
C SER A 221 -9.00 -14.37 -5.67
N ALA A 222 -8.50 -15.61 -5.57
CA ALA A 222 -8.62 -16.39 -4.34
C ALA A 222 -8.05 -15.66 -3.12
N SER A 223 -7.00 -14.84 -3.30
CA SER A 223 -6.38 -14.05 -2.24
C SER A 223 -7.28 -12.94 -1.69
N LEU A 224 -7.99 -12.19 -2.55
CA LEU A 224 -8.93 -11.17 -2.09
C LEU A 224 -10.12 -11.81 -1.38
N LEU A 225 -10.62 -12.94 -1.89
CA LEU A 225 -11.72 -13.67 -1.27
C LEU A 225 -11.34 -14.33 0.05
N GLN A 226 -10.10 -14.83 0.17
CA GLN A 226 -9.57 -15.35 1.43
C GLN A 226 -9.44 -14.22 2.46
N PHE A 227 -8.90 -13.06 2.05
CA PHE A 227 -8.86 -11.85 2.88
C PHE A 227 -10.27 -11.42 3.36
N LEU A 228 -11.28 -11.47 2.48
CA LEU A 228 -12.66 -11.12 2.84
C LEU A 228 -13.33 -12.17 3.75
N LYS A 229 -13.00 -13.47 3.60
CA LYS A 229 -13.51 -14.55 4.47
C LYS A 229 -12.94 -14.47 5.90
N PHE A 230 -11.71 -13.98 6.07
CA PHE A 230 -11.09 -13.82 7.40
C PHE A 230 -11.79 -12.81 8.33
N ARG A 231 -12.65 -11.92 7.83
CA ARG A 231 -13.45 -11.03 8.69
C ARG A 231 -14.80 -11.62 9.14
N SER A 232 -15.25 -12.78 8.62
CA SER A 232 -16.66 -13.19 8.80
C SER A 232 -16.95 -14.56 9.43
N ALA A 233 -16.03 -15.51 9.65
CA ALA A 233 -16.32 -16.71 10.46
C ALA A 233 -15.09 -17.57 10.83
N LYS A 234 -15.18 -18.23 11.99
CA LYS A 234 -14.33 -19.33 12.49
C LYS A 234 -14.27 -20.50 11.49
N GLU A 235 -13.11 -21.14 11.44
CA GLU A 235 -12.85 -22.36 10.68
C GLU A 235 -13.86 -23.47 11.01
N ASP A 236 -14.42 -24.08 9.97
CA ASP A 236 -14.80 -25.49 9.99
C ASP A 236 -14.12 -26.19 8.82
N SER A 237 -13.14 -27.00 9.17
CA SER A 237 -12.39 -27.88 8.27
C SER A 237 -13.15 -29.19 8.15
N ARG A 238 -13.69 -29.49 6.95
CA ARG A 238 -13.94 -30.83 6.37
C ARG A 238 -14.86 -30.73 5.15
N SER A 239 -14.30 -30.58 3.95
CA SER A 239 -14.82 -31.19 2.71
C SER A 239 -13.86 -30.93 1.57
N GLY A 240 -13.28 -31.99 1.00
CA GLY A 240 -12.44 -31.97 -0.19
C GLY A 240 -13.23 -31.74 -1.48
N SER A 241 -14.03 -30.67 -1.53
CA SER A 241 -14.70 -30.23 -2.75
C SER A 241 -13.77 -29.32 -3.55
N LEU A 242 -13.65 -29.61 -4.85
CA LEU A 242 -12.93 -28.79 -5.85
C LEU A 242 -13.27 -27.30 -5.66
N ILE A 243 -12.30 -26.52 -5.19
CA ILE A 243 -12.45 -25.06 -5.08
C ILE A 243 -12.67 -24.53 -6.51
N PRO A 244 -13.82 -23.90 -6.82
CA PRO A 244 -14.09 -23.44 -8.18
C PRO A 244 -13.05 -22.41 -8.61
N ARG A 245 -12.47 -22.61 -9.80
CA ARG A 245 -11.38 -21.77 -10.35
C ARG A 245 -11.78 -20.30 -10.52
N PHE A 246 -13.07 -20.02 -10.71
CA PHE A 246 -13.61 -18.68 -10.86
C PHE A 246 -14.66 -18.39 -9.78
N ARG A 247 -14.43 -17.35 -9.00
CA ARG A 247 -15.40 -16.77 -8.05
C ARG A 247 -15.67 -15.33 -8.48
N TYR A 248 -16.89 -14.86 -8.28
CA TYR A 248 -17.32 -13.54 -8.74
C TYR A 248 -17.70 -12.64 -7.56
N CYS A 249 -17.23 -11.40 -7.62
CA CYS A 249 -17.78 -10.28 -6.85
C CYS A 249 -18.75 -9.50 -7.74
N PHE A 250 -19.84 -9.05 -7.13
CA PHE A 250 -20.84 -8.20 -7.75
C PHE A 250 -20.84 -6.85 -7.04
N TYR A 251 -20.70 -5.78 -7.82
CA TYR A 251 -20.86 -4.41 -7.37
C TYR A 251 -22.24 -3.93 -7.79
N LEU A 252 -23.00 -3.40 -6.84
CA LEU A 252 -24.38 -2.98 -7.04
C LEU A 252 -24.58 -1.61 -6.39
N ASP A 253 -25.05 -0.66 -7.20
CA ASP A 253 -25.58 0.61 -6.69
C ASP A 253 -27.10 0.59 -6.82
N PHE A 254 -27.79 0.76 -5.70
CA PHE A 254 -29.25 0.86 -5.67
C PHE A 254 -29.71 2.22 -5.13
N LEU A 255 -30.87 2.68 -5.59
CA LEU A 255 -31.41 4.02 -5.34
C LEU A 255 -32.24 4.10 -4.07
N ALA A 256 -31.65 3.77 -2.93
CA ALA A 256 -32.25 3.97 -1.62
C ALA A 256 -31.17 4.17 -0.55
N SER A 257 -31.55 4.75 0.59
CA SER A 257 -30.68 4.81 1.77
C SER A 257 -30.61 3.44 2.46
N GLU A 258 -29.47 3.08 3.04
CA GLU A 258 -29.35 1.88 3.89
C GLU A 258 -30.24 1.94 5.14
N MET A 259 -30.73 3.13 5.51
CA MET A 259 -31.64 3.34 6.64
C MET A 259 -33.12 3.13 6.25
N ASN A 260 -33.43 3.00 4.95
CA ASN A 260 -34.79 2.74 4.50
C ASN A 260 -35.19 1.29 4.88
N PRO A 261 -36.33 1.06 5.55
CA PRO A 261 -36.76 -0.28 5.97
C PRO A 261 -36.85 -1.30 4.81
N GLN A 262 -37.29 -0.88 3.62
CA GLN A 262 -37.33 -1.75 2.45
C GLN A 262 -35.92 -2.15 2.00
N ALA A 263 -34.98 -1.20 2.00
CA ALA A 263 -33.58 -1.45 1.67
C ALA A 263 -32.91 -2.36 2.71
N GLN A 264 -33.18 -2.16 4.01
CA GLN A 264 -32.68 -3.04 5.06
C GLN A 264 -33.19 -4.47 4.88
N ASN A 265 -34.48 -4.65 4.61
CA ASN A 265 -35.06 -5.96 4.34
C ASN A 265 -34.46 -6.61 3.09
N ALA A 266 -34.21 -5.84 2.03
CA ALA A 266 -33.53 -6.31 0.83
C ALA A 266 -32.09 -6.77 1.13
N LEU A 267 -31.34 -5.98 1.90
CA LEU A 267 -29.96 -6.29 2.32
C LEU A 267 -29.90 -7.51 3.24
N HIS A 268 -30.86 -7.67 4.15
CA HIS A 268 -30.99 -8.86 4.98
C HIS A 268 -31.22 -10.11 4.14
N HIS A 269 -32.19 -10.07 3.21
CA HIS A 269 -32.44 -11.18 2.28
C HIS A 269 -31.22 -11.47 1.38
N LEU A 270 -30.50 -10.44 0.93
CA LEU A 270 -29.27 -10.63 0.15
C LEU A 270 -28.19 -11.34 0.97
N ARG A 271 -28.01 -10.95 2.24
CA ARG A 271 -27.02 -11.56 3.15
C ARG A 271 -27.27 -13.04 3.38
N GLU A 272 -28.53 -13.47 3.43
CA GLU A 272 -28.90 -14.89 3.56
C GLU A 272 -28.46 -15.74 2.35
N GLN A 273 -28.29 -15.12 1.19
CA GLN A 273 -27.96 -15.79 -0.07
C GLN A 273 -26.50 -15.59 -0.50
N SER A 274 -25.79 -14.66 0.13
CA SER A 274 -24.42 -14.28 -0.21
C SER A 274 -23.39 -14.92 0.72
N GLU A 275 -22.22 -15.31 0.20
CA GLU A 275 -21.10 -15.74 1.07
C GLU A 275 -20.41 -14.55 1.75
N PHE A 276 -20.53 -13.37 1.16
CA PHE A 276 -20.00 -12.11 1.64
C PHE A 276 -20.87 -10.97 1.12
N CYS A 277 -21.15 -9.98 1.96
CA CYS A 277 -21.87 -8.77 1.58
C CYS A 277 -21.39 -7.60 2.45
N ARG A 278 -20.91 -6.54 1.81
CA ARG A 278 -20.44 -5.30 2.47
C ARG A 278 -21.07 -4.09 1.81
N ILE A 279 -21.56 -3.18 2.64
CA ILE A 279 -21.98 -1.86 2.20
C ILE A 279 -20.73 -0.99 2.11
N LEU A 280 -20.46 -0.44 0.93
CA LEU A 280 -19.35 0.47 0.68
C LEU A 280 -19.70 1.91 1.10
N GLY A 281 -20.98 2.25 1.12
CA GLY A 281 -21.48 3.50 1.68
C GLY A 281 -22.89 3.81 1.20
N SER A 282 -23.61 4.61 1.99
CA SER A 282 -24.89 5.21 1.64
C SER A 282 -24.71 6.72 1.61
N TYR A 283 -24.95 7.34 0.45
CA TYR A 283 -24.59 8.72 0.16
C TYR A 283 -25.62 9.42 -0.74
N PRO A 284 -25.67 10.76 -0.74
CA PRO A 284 -26.64 11.51 -1.52
C PRO A 284 -26.36 11.44 -3.02
N GLN A 285 -27.42 11.46 -3.83
CA GLN A 285 -27.33 11.45 -5.29
C GLN A 285 -26.95 12.82 -5.88
N LYS A 286 -26.52 12.83 -7.16
CA LYS A 286 -26.36 14.04 -7.99
C LYS A 286 -25.44 15.09 -7.41
N SER A 287 -24.30 14.67 -6.83
CA SER A 287 -23.30 15.55 -6.21
C SER A 287 -23.85 16.47 -5.11
N ARG A 288 -24.98 16.12 -4.52
CA ARG A 288 -25.46 16.78 -3.31
C ARG A 288 -24.52 16.43 -2.15
N LEU A 289 -24.29 17.36 -1.23
CA LEU A 289 -23.47 17.14 -0.05
C LEU A 289 -24.35 17.22 1.19
N VAL A 290 -24.03 16.41 2.21
CA VAL A 290 -24.72 16.39 3.50
C VAL A 290 -23.71 16.41 4.65
N GLY A 291 -24.18 16.76 5.85
CA GLY A 291 -23.41 16.57 7.07
C GLY A 291 -22.07 17.29 7.13
N PRO A 292 -21.01 16.64 7.66
CA PRO A 292 -19.67 17.22 7.78
C PRO A 292 -19.09 17.72 6.46
N VAL A 293 -19.40 17.04 5.34
CA VAL A 293 -18.90 17.41 4.00
C VAL A 293 -19.54 18.72 3.54
N LYS A 294 -20.86 18.86 3.72
CA LYS A 294 -21.58 20.11 3.41
C LYS A 294 -21.09 21.26 4.31
N ALA A 295 -21.00 21.02 5.61
CA ALA A 295 -20.55 22.03 6.57
C ALA A 295 -19.11 22.49 6.29
N ALA A 296 -18.23 21.57 5.89
CA ALA A 296 -16.88 21.91 5.46
C ALA A 296 -16.93 22.88 4.27
N VAL A 297 -17.66 22.55 3.20
CA VAL A 297 -17.77 23.42 2.02
C VAL A 297 -18.42 24.77 2.33
N GLU A 298 -19.42 24.82 3.22
CA GLU A 298 -20.10 26.07 3.60
C GLU A 298 -19.19 27.00 4.42
N ARG A 299 -18.41 26.47 5.37
CA ARG A 299 -17.40 27.26 6.10
C ARG A 299 -16.41 27.92 5.15
N LEU A 300 -16.01 27.23 4.09
CA LEU A 300 -15.10 27.77 3.08
C LEU A 300 -15.72 28.86 2.22
N ARG A 301 -17.05 28.88 2.06
CA ARG A 301 -17.77 29.92 1.32
C ARG A 301 -17.98 31.20 2.12
N GLN A 302 -17.93 31.13 3.45
CA GLN A 302 -18.26 32.24 4.36
C GLN A 302 -17.05 33.06 4.84
N SER A 303 -15.80 32.63 4.60
CA SER A 303 -14.60 33.40 4.96
C SER A 303 -14.28 34.51 3.93
N PRO A 304 -14.26 35.80 4.33
CA PRO A 304 -14.01 36.91 3.41
C PRO A 304 -12.54 37.02 3.00
N HIS A 305 -12.32 37.43 1.75
CA HIS A 305 -11.03 37.62 1.10
C HIS A 305 -10.03 38.48 1.88
N ARG A 306 -8.80 37.97 2.06
CA ARG A 306 -7.57 38.77 2.06
C ARG A 306 -6.65 38.25 0.95
N GLY A 307 -6.25 39.17 0.07
CA GLY A 307 -5.35 38.92 -1.02
C GLY A 307 -3.92 38.80 -0.51
N GLU A 308 -3.42 37.58 -0.43
CA GLU A 308 -2.01 37.28 -0.59
C GLU A 308 -1.91 36.16 -1.62
N THR A 309 -1.16 36.42 -2.69
CA THR A 309 -0.83 35.46 -3.74
C THR A 309 0.13 34.44 -3.13
N GLN A 310 -0.39 33.46 -2.40
CA GLN A 310 0.41 32.29 -2.04
C GLN A 310 0.63 31.50 -3.32
N THR A 311 1.88 31.46 -3.77
CA THR A 311 2.43 30.38 -4.59
C THR A 311 1.86 29.08 -4.04
N ILE A 312 1.02 28.41 -4.85
CA ILE A 312 0.66 27.01 -4.60
C ILE A 312 2.00 26.32 -4.51
N THR A 313 2.37 25.98 -3.28
CA THR A 313 3.64 25.36 -2.96
C THR A 313 3.66 24.11 -3.83
N THR A 314 4.66 24.05 -4.71
CA THR A 314 5.08 22.83 -5.39
C THR A 314 4.91 21.67 -4.42
N LEU A 315 4.34 20.58 -4.92
CA LEU A 315 4.08 19.33 -4.22
C LEU A 315 5.17 19.06 -3.15
N PRO A 316 4.82 18.71 -1.90
CA PRO A 316 5.77 18.11 -0.96
C PRO A 316 6.35 16.76 -1.43
N SER A 317 6.02 16.30 -2.66
CA SER A 317 6.66 15.16 -3.32
C SER A 317 7.74 15.53 -4.34
N ASP A 318 7.96 16.82 -4.63
CA ASP A 318 8.93 17.25 -5.65
C ASP A 318 10.33 17.56 -5.07
N SER A 319 10.52 17.50 -3.75
CA SER A 319 11.85 17.32 -3.16
C SER A 319 12.15 15.84 -2.99
N ARG A 320 12.14 15.06 -4.09
CA ARG A 320 13.01 13.89 -4.12
C ARG A 320 14.42 14.46 -4.04
N SER A 321 15.03 14.45 -2.85
CA SER A 321 16.48 14.35 -2.81
C SER A 321 16.81 13.02 -3.50
N SER A 322 17.03 13.06 -4.81
CA SER A 322 17.27 11.90 -5.67
C SER A 322 18.64 11.26 -5.42
N GLY A 323 19.35 11.72 -4.39
CA GLY A 323 20.65 11.20 -4.00
C GLY A 323 20.55 9.84 -3.30
N PRO A 324 21.66 9.11 -3.24
CA PRO A 324 21.78 7.91 -2.41
C PRO A 324 21.51 8.25 -0.93
N LEU A 325 20.83 7.35 -0.21
CA LEU A 325 20.78 7.41 1.26
C LEU A 325 22.16 7.08 1.85
N LYS A 326 22.47 7.69 2.99
CA LYS A 326 23.59 7.31 3.86
C LYS A 326 23.09 6.39 4.97
N ILE A 327 23.36 5.10 4.84
CA ILE A 327 22.82 4.04 5.70
C ILE A 327 23.94 3.48 6.57
N GLY A 328 23.82 3.63 7.89
CA GLY A 328 24.74 3.02 8.86
C GLY A 328 24.15 1.74 9.44
N ILE A 329 24.85 0.62 9.29
CA ILE A 329 24.43 -0.68 9.83
C ILE A 329 25.15 -0.94 11.16
N VAL A 330 24.38 -1.08 12.24
CA VAL A 330 24.87 -1.47 13.56
C VAL A 330 24.70 -2.97 13.71
N GLY A 331 25.81 -3.70 13.89
CA GLY A 331 25.84 -5.16 13.82
C GLY A 331 26.10 -5.67 12.40
N TYR A 332 27.36 -6.04 12.14
CA TYR A 332 27.85 -6.51 10.85
C TYR A 332 28.14 -8.02 10.86
N GLY A 333 27.24 -8.77 11.49
CA GLY A 333 27.16 -10.23 11.44
C GLY A 333 26.68 -10.74 10.06
N ARG A 334 26.28 -12.02 9.99
CA ARG A 334 25.83 -12.65 8.73
C ARG A 334 24.71 -11.86 8.05
N PHE A 335 23.72 -11.42 8.81
CA PHE A 335 22.55 -10.71 8.28
C PHE A 335 22.88 -9.27 7.85
N GLY A 336 23.61 -8.51 8.66
CA GLY A 336 24.08 -7.17 8.28
C GLY A 336 24.94 -7.18 7.02
N GLN A 337 25.83 -8.17 6.88
CA GLN A 337 26.61 -8.41 5.65
C GLN A 337 25.75 -8.82 4.45
N PHE A 338 24.65 -9.52 4.68
CA PHE A 338 23.72 -9.93 3.62
C PHE A 338 22.97 -8.72 3.05
N LEU A 339 22.40 -7.88 3.93
CA LEU A 339 21.70 -6.66 3.50
C LEU A 339 22.66 -5.69 2.80
N SER A 340 23.86 -5.49 3.36
CA SER A 340 24.79 -4.48 2.85
C SER A 340 25.21 -4.69 1.40
N LYS A 341 25.33 -5.94 0.94
CA LYS A 341 25.66 -6.28 -0.46
C LYS A 341 24.66 -5.70 -1.47
N THR A 342 23.40 -5.59 -1.09
CA THR A 342 22.36 -5.02 -1.96
C THR A 342 22.28 -3.51 -1.74
N LEU A 343 22.30 -3.05 -0.49
CA LEU A 343 22.22 -1.63 -0.16
C LEU A 343 23.37 -0.82 -0.79
N ALA A 344 24.61 -1.33 -0.74
CA ALA A 344 25.80 -0.65 -1.24
C ALA A 344 25.81 -0.47 -2.79
N LYS A 345 24.93 -1.13 -3.53
CA LYS A 345 24.85 -0.98 -5.00
C LYS A 345 24.31 0.38 -5.43
N SER A 346 23.51 1.04 -4.58
CA SER A 346 22.80 2.27 -4.91
C SER A 346 22.82 3.32 -3.79
N HIS A 347 23.38 2.98 -2.63
CA HIS A 347 23.42 3.83 -1.44
C HIS A 347 24.80 3.82 -0.79
N ALA A 348 25.12 4.88 -0.05
CA ALA A 348 26.35 4.95 0.72
C ALA A 348 26.16 4.18 2.03
N VAL A 349 26.91 3.09 2.22
CA VAL A 349 26.74 2.21 3.38
C VAL A 349 27.99 2.24 4.27
N SER A 350 27.77 2.43 5.56
CA SER A 350 28.78 2.23 6.59
C SER A 350 28.32 1.14 7.58
N CYS A 351 29.26 0.54 8.31
CA CYS A 351 28.94 -0.39 9.37
C CYS A 351 29.75 -0.14 10.64
N LEU A 352 29.13 -0.48 11.77
CA LEU A 352 29.69 -0.45 13.11
C LEU A 352 29.55 -1.85 13.72
N ASP A 353 30.65 -2.44 14.16
CA ASP A 353 30.65 -3.77 14.80
C ASP A 353 31.75 -3.82 15.88
N PRO A 354 31.51 -4.48 17.03
CA PRO A 354 32.54 -4.64 18.06
C PRO A 354 33.69 -5.56 17.62
N VAL A 355 33.47 -6.44 16.64
CA VAL A 355 34.49 -7.33 16.08
C VAL A 355 35.02 -6.72 14.79
N ASP A 356 36.34 -6.74 14.59
CA ASP A 356 36.94 -6.23 13.35
C ASP A 356 36.42 -6.99 12.11
N LYS A 357 35.55 -6.30 11.34
CA LYS A 357 35.02 -6.76 10.05
C LYS A 357 35.55 -5.94 8.88
N SER A 358 36.58 -5.12 9.06
CA SER A 358 37.12 -4.19 8.05
C SER A 358 37.41 -4.87 6.70
N LYS A 359 38.03 -6.05 6.72
CA LYS A 359 38.32 -6.83 5.50
C LYS A 359 37.07 -7.29 4.76
N VAL A 360 36.00 -7.63 5.48
CA VAL A 360 34.73 -8.07 4.87
C VAL A 360 33.93 -6.87 4.38
N ALA A 361 33.87 -5.80 5.17
CA ALA A 361 33.23 -4.54 4.80
C ALA A 361 33.83 -3.97 3.51
N LYS A 362 35.16 -3.95 3.40
CA LYS A 362 35.87 -3.51 2.19
C LYS A 362 35.52 -4.34 0.95
N ARG A 363 35.26 -5.65 1.09
CA ARG A 363 34.82 -6.50 -0.04
C ARG A 363 33.40 -6.21 -0.51
N HIS A 364 32.56 -5.61 0.35
CA HIS A 364 31.18 -5.27 0.02
C HIS A 364 31.00 -3.77 -0.29
N ASP A 365 32.11 -3.03 -0.47
CA ASP A 365 32.11 -1.57 -0.64
C ASP A 365 31.43 -0.82 0.52
N VAL A 366 31.64 -1.31 1.76
CA VAL A 366 31.09 -0.73 2.99
C VAL A 366 32.22 -0.14 3.83
N LYS A 367 32.00 1.09 4.34
CA LYS A 367 32.93 1.74 5.26
C LYS A 367 32.78 1.20 6.68
N TYR A 368 33.82 0.57 7.21
CA TYR A 368 33.84 0.05 8.58
C TYR A 368 34.25 1.12 9.60
N TYR A 369 33.61 1.08 10.77
CA TYR A 369 33.95 1.85 11.96
C TYR A 369 34.03 0.93 13.17
N SER A 370 35.00 1.17 14.05
CA SER A 370 35.07 0.53 15.37
C SER A 370 34.16 1.24 16.38
N PRO A 371 33.81 0.60 17.52
CA PRO A 371 33.03 1.25 18.58
C PRO A 371 33.64 2.56 19.10
N PHE A 372 34.96 2.72 19.01
CA PHE A 372 35.67 3.95 19.41
C PHE A 372 35.43 5.12 18.44
N GLU A 373 34.90 4.86 17.25
CA GLU A 373 34.64 5.84 16.19
C GLU A 373 33.14 6.13 16.04
N LEU A 374 32.34 5.86 17.08
CA LEU A 374 30.89 6.00 17.09
C LEU A 374 30.42 7.39 16.62
N HIS A 375 31.08 8.45 17.07
CA HIS A 375 30.77 9.82 16.65
C HIS A 375 30.93 9.99 15.13
N SER A 376 32.05 9.52 14.58
CA SER A 376 32.34 9.58 13.14
C SER A 376 31.37 8.74 12.32
N PHE A 377 30.92 7.61 12.86
CA PHE A 377 29.90 6.76 12.25
C PHE A 377 28.53 7.46 12.19
N ALA A 378 28.07 8.04 13.30
CA ALA A 378 26.71 8.55 13.44
C ALA A 378 26.49 9.97 12.84
N LYS A 379 27.55 10.76 12.67
CA LYS A 379 27.47 12.19 12.32
C LYS A 379 26.64 12.48 11.06
N ASP A 380 26.79 11.70 10.00
CA ASP A 380 26.27 12.02 8.67
C ASP A 380 25.49 10.85 8.07
N LEU A 381 24.54 10.30 8.85
CA LEU A 381 23.63 9.24 8.42
C LEU A 381 22.21 9.76 8.23
N ASP A 382 21.54 9.25 7.20
CA ASP A 382 20.10 9.40 6.99
C ASP A 382 19.33 8.33 7.77
N VAL A 383 19.88 7.10 7.76
CA VAL A 383 19.28 5.88 8.33
C VAL A 383 20.29 5.16 9.23
N ILE A 384 19.86 4.75 10.42
CA ILE A 384 20.59 3.84 11.30
C ILE A 384 19.83 2.51 11.35
N LEU A 385 20.42 1.45 10.82
CA LEU A 385 19.85 0.12 10.73
C LEU A 385 20.47 -0.81 11.78
N PHE A 386 19.69 -1.26 12.74
CA PHE A 386 20.12 -2.23 13.75
C PHE A 386 19.89 -3.66 13.26
N ALA A 387 20.99 -4.37 13.02
CA ALA A 387 21.07 -5.79 12.64
C ALA A 387 21.88 -6.60 13.68
N VAL A 388 21.56 -6.38 14.96
CA VAL A 388 22.12 -7.10 16.12
C VAL A 388 21.13 -8.15 16.64
N PRO A 389 21.58 -9.19 17.36
CA PRO A 389 20.67 -10.13 18.00
C PRO A 389 19.69 -9.42 18.95
N ILE A 390 18.44 -9.88 18.97
CA ILE A 390 17.37 -9.28 19.80
C ILE A 390 17.75 -9.18 21.29
N ILE A 391 18.54 -10.11 21.81
CA ILE A 391 19.03 -10.11 23.19
C ILE A 391 20.04 -9.00 23.49
N GLN A 392 20.74 -8.48 22.47
CA GLN A 392 21.72 -7.39 22.56
C GLN A 392 21.13 -6.05 22.09
N PHE A 393 19.90 -6.06 21.57
CA PHE A 393 19.30 -4.91 20.91
C PHE A 393 19.17 -3.69 21.84
N GLU A 394 18.69 -3.88 23.06
CA GLU A 394 18.52 -2.80 24.03
C GLU A 394 19.86 -2.14 24.41
N GLU A 395 20.88 -2.95 24.67
CA GLU A 395 22.22 -2.45 24.99
C GLU A 395 22.84 -1.72 23.78
N ALA A 396 22.65 -2.25 22.57
CA ALA A 396 23.14 -1.64 21.34
C ALA A 396 22.47 -0.29 21.04
N VAL A 397 21.18 -0.13 21.33
CA VAL A 397 20.50 1.18 21.18
C VAL A 397 20.99 2.15 22.25
N LYS A 398 21.11 1.70 23.51
CA LYS A 398 21.56 2.53 24.64
C LYS A 398 23.03 2.94 24.57
N SER A 399 23.86 2.26 23.77
CA SER A 399 25.25 2.66 23.59
C SER A 399 25.41 3.94 22.77
N PHE A 400 24.35 4.42 22.12
CA PHE A 400 24.34 5.68 21.38
C PHE A 400 23.83 6.83 22.25
N PRO A 401 24.54 7.97 22.29
CA PRO A 401 23.98 9.21 22.80
C PRO A 401 22.67 9.59 22.07
N PRO A 402 21.60 10.00 22.76
CA PRO A 402 20.29 10.30 22.15
C PRO A 402 20.35 11.28 20.98
N GLU A 403 21.25 12.27 21.05
CA GLU A 403 21.45 13.29 20.02
C GLU A 403 21.86 12.71 18.66
N TYR A 404 22.43 11.50 18.62
CA TYR A 404 22.81 10.83 17.37
C TYR A 404 21.61 10.33 16.57
N PHE A 405 20.42 10.28 17.17
CA PHE A 405 19.19 9.88 16.50
C PHE A 405 18.36 11.06 15.97
N HIS A 406 18.72 12.30 16.31
CA HIS A 406 17.95 13.49 15.95
C HIS A 406 17.79 13.63 14.44
N GLY A 407 16.53 13.67 13.98
CA GLY A 407 16.19 13.83 12.58
C GLY A 407 16.74 12.71 11.71
N LYS A 408 16.89 11.48 12.24
CA LYS A 408 17.29 10.26 11.52
C LYS A 408 16.18 9.22 11.55
N LEU A 409 16.19 8.32 10.57
CA LEU A 409 15.36 7.12 10.58
C LEU A 409 16.10 5.98 11.26
N VAL A 410 15.53 5.44 12.33
CA VAL A 410 16.00 4.23 13.00
C VAL A 410 15.20 3.05 12.50
N VAL A 411 15.91 2.06 11.98
CA VAL A 411 15.32 0.81 11.46
C VAL A 411 15.86 -0.36 12.25
N GLU A 412 15.03 -1.33 12.57
CA GLU A 412 15.49 -2.61 13.12
C GLU A 412 15.03 -3.79 12.26
N VAL A 413 15.83 -4.87 12.23
CA VAL A 413 15.57 -6.07 11.42
C VAL A 413 15.51 -7.40 12.18
N ASN A 414 15.08 -7.37 13.44
CA ASN A 414 14.97 -8.57 14.29
C ASN A 414 13.78 -9.46 13.93
N SER A 415 13.85 -10.74 14.30
CA SER A 415 12.79 -11.71 14.04
C SER A 415 11.51 -11.53 14.86
N LEU A 416 11.55 -10.78 15.97
CA LEU A 416 10.37 -10.42 16.75
C LEU A 416 10.33 -8.90 16.94
N LYS A 417 9.12 -8.32 16.92
CA LYS A 417 8.91 -6.89 16.74
C LYS A 417 8.39 -6.19 17.98
N THR A 418 7.56 -6.85 18.78
CA THR A 418 6.91 -6.22 19.94
C THR A 418 7.93 -5.74 20.96
N HIS A 419 8.92 -6.58 21.29
CA HIS A 419 9.96 -6.22 22.25
C HIS A 419 10.86 -5.07 21.74
N VAL A 420 11.36 -5.16 20.51
CA VAL A 420 12.25 -4.14 19.94
C VAL A 420 11.54 -2.82 19.70
N LYS A 421 10.27 -2.83 19.28
CA LYS A 421 9.41 -1.64 19.19
C LYS A 421 9.30 -0.95 20.54
N SER A 422 9.04 -1.71 21.61
CA SER A 422 8.98 -1.17 22.97
C SER A 422 10.29 -0.52 23.40
N VAL A 423 11.42 -1.16 23.12
CA VAL A 423 12.76 -0.62 23.42
C VAL A 423 13.01 0.70 22.69
N LEU A 424 12.69 0.76 21.38
CA LEU A 424 12.89 1.96 20.57
C LEU A 424 12.01 3.12 21.06
N LEU A 425 10.73 2.87 21.34
CA LEU A 425 9.81 3.89 21.85
C LEU A 425 10.22 4.46 23.22
N GLN A 426 10.84 3.63 24.08
CA GLN A 426 11.28 4.04 25.41
C GLN A 426 12.64 4.75 25.40
N THR A 427 13.53 4.40 24.46
CA THR A 427 14.93 4.84 24.48
C THR A 427 15.18 6.03 23.54
N LEU A 428 14.48 6.10 22.41
CA LEU A 428 14.74 7.11 21.39
C LEU A 428 14.03 8.44 21.67
N PRO A 429 14.67 9.59 21.39
CA PRO A 429 14.07 10.91 21.53
C PRO A 429 12.84 11.05 20.62
N ALA A 430 11.92 11.97 20.95
CA ALA A 430 10.63 12.11 20.24
C ALA A 430 10.77 12.44 18.75
N GLU A 431 11.88 13.09 18.39
CA GLU A 431 12.25 13.56 17.06
C GLU A 431 12.91 12.48 16.18
N ALA A 432 13.18 11.29 16.73
CA ALA A 432 13.72 10.17 15.97
C ALA A 432 12.59 9.34 15.34
N ASP A 433 12.73 9.11 14.04
CA ASP A 433 11.80 8.27 13.28
C ASP A 433 12.12 6.79 13.51
N ILE A 434 11.09 5.95 13.55
CA ILE A 434 11.14 4.53 13.89
C ILE A 434 10.39 3.73 12.84
N LEU A 435 11.09 2.76 12.24
CA LEU A 435 10.55 1.75 11.34
C LEU A 435 10.99 0.36 11.81
N CYS A 436 10.04 -0.49 12.16
CA CYS A 436 10.32 -1.90 12.44
C CYS A 436 10.18 -2.67 11.13
N ALA A 437 11.17 -3.48 10.72
CA ALA A 437 11.14 -4.15 9.42
C ALA A 437 11.66 -5.58 9.52
N HIS A 438 11.07 -6.56 8.85
CA HIS A 438 11.55 -7.93 8.82
C HIS A 438 11.63 -8.42 7.37
N PRO A 439 12.83 -8.52 6.79
CA PRO A 439 13.03 -9.35 5.62
C PRO A 439 12.80 -10.80 6.05
N MET A 440 11.71 -11.44 5.59
CA MET A 440 11.38 -12.85 5.91
C MET A 440 12.27 -13.83 5.13
N PHE A 441 13.50 -13.44 4.88
CA PHE A 441 14.50 -14.13 4.09
C PHE A 441 15.89 -13.71 4.56
N GLY A 442 16.81 -14.67 4.58
CA GLY A 442 18.16 -14.46 5.08
C GLY A 442 19.25 -14.98 4.15
N PRO A 443 20.52 -14.92 4.60
CA PRO A 443 21.71 -15.25 3.80
C PRO A 443 21.65 -16.62 3.12
N ASN A 444 20.99 -17.60 3.74
CA ASN A 444 20.92 -18.99 3.28
C ASN A 444 19.76 -19.23 2.30
N CYS A 445 18.68 -18.45 2.40
CA CYS A 445 17.56 -18.52 1.45
C CYS A 445 17.90 -17.89 0.09
N SER A 446 18.89 -17.00 0.05
CA SER A 446 19.24 -16.16 -1.09
C SER A 446 20.57 -16.54 -1.76
N LEU A 447 21.00 -17.80 -1.71
CA LEU A 447 22.19 -18.28 -2.43
C LEU A 447 21.97 -18.15 -3.96
N GLY A 448 22.18 -16.94 -4.49
CA GLY A 448 22.10 -16.60 -5.91
C GLY A 448 20.71 -16.22 -6.46
N ARG A 449 19.69 -16.00 -5.62
CA ARG A 449 18.32 -15.69 -6.08
C ARG A 449 17.93 -14.21 -5.90
N SER A 450 17.08 -13.72 -6.81
CA SER A 450 16.41 -12.42 -6.73
C SER A 450 15.57 -12.31 -5.44
N TRP A 451 15.40 -11.11 -4.89
CA TRP A 451 14.45 -10.84 -3.79
C TRP A 451 12.99 -10.76 -4.27
N GLU A 452 12.76 -11.00 -5.56
CA GLU A 452 11.44 -10.99 -6.19
C GLU A 452 10.45 -11.91 -5.48
N ALA A 453 9.29 -11.34 -5.16
CA ALA A 453 8.18 -11.96 -4.44
C ALA A 453 8.50 -12.46 -3.01
N LEU A 454 9.72 -12.26 -2.49
CA LEU A 454 10.04 -12.61 -1.11
C LEU A 454 9.36 -11.62 -0.15
N PRO A 455 8.78 -12.09 0.98
CA PRO A 455 8.07 -11.22 1.89
C PRO A 455 9.03 -10.28 2.63
N PHE A 456 8.70 -8.98 2.62
CA PHE A 456 9.34 -7.98 3.46
C PHE A 456 8.27 -7.32 4.31
N VAL A 457 8.27 -7.62 5.61
CA VAL A 457 7.27 -7.11 6.56
C VAL A 457 7.75 -5.81 7.18
N TYR A 458 6.87 -4.86 7.47
CA TYR A 458 7.26 -3.64 8.18
C TYR A 458 6.11 -2.97 8.93
N ASP A 459 6.44 -2.25 10.00
CA ASP A 459 5.55 -1.44 10.85
C ASP A 459 6.11 0.00 10.91
N ARG A 460 5.28 0.97 10.50
CA ARG A 460 5.60 2.42 10.59
C ARG A 460 5.27 2.93 11.99
N VAL A 461 6.19 2.71 12.93
CA VAL A 461 5.97 2.96 14.37
C VAL A 461 5.85 4.45 14.70
N ARG A 462 6.78 5.29 14.23
CA ARG A 462 6.77 6.74 14.47
C ARG A 462 7.52 7.45 13.35
N LEU A 463 6.84 8.21 12.49
CA LEU A 463 7.48 8.88 11.34
C LEU A 463 7.09 10.35 11.25
N SER A 464 8.07 11.23 11.33
CA SER A 464 7.99 12.66 11.03
C SER A 464 8.44 12.97 9.60
N ASP A 465 9.47 12.27 9.10
CA ASP A 465 9.93 12.31 7.71
C ASP A 465 9.55 11.03 6.97
N VAL A 466 8.29 11.00 6.50
CA VAL A 466 7.74 9.88 5.72
C VAL A 466 8.54 9.65 4.43
N THR A 467 9.04 10.70 3.79
CA THR A 467 9.78 10.60 2.52
C THR A 467 11.05 9.76 2.66
N ARG A 468 11.78 9.92 3.77
CA ARG A 468 12.97 9.12 4.03
C ARG A 468 12.66 7.66 4.31
N ALA A 469 11.60 7.38 5.07
CA ALA A 469 11.12 6.03 5.30
C ALA A 469 10.70 5.34 3.99
N GLU A 470 9.96 6.04 3.13
CA GLU A 470 9.59 5.51 1.81
C GLU A 470 10.82 5.27 0.92
N ARG A 471 11.81 6.18 0.92
CA ARG A 471 13.07 5.96 0.19
C ARG A 471 13.83 4.72 0.68
N PHE A 472 13.81 4.43 1.97
CA PHE A 472 14.41 3.21 2.51
C PHE A 472 13.61 1.95 2.12
N LEU A 473 12.28 2.00 2.20
CA LEU A 473 11.41 0.89 1.79
C LEU A 473 11.48 0.61 0.28
N ASP A 474 11.66 1.65 -0.54
CA ASP A 474 11.78 1.55 -2.00
C ASP A 474 13.00 0.72 -2.43
N ILE A 475 14.02 0.60 -1.57
CA ILE A 475 15.15 -0.29 -1.81
C ILE A 475 14.68 -1.74 -1.94
N PHE A 476 13.77 -2.18 -1.08
CA PHE A 476 13.22 -3.54 -1.12
C PHE A 476 12.15 -3.68 -2.21
N GLN A 477 11.32 -2.64 -2.39
CA GLN A 477 10.28 -2.63 -3.42
C GLN A 477 10.87 -2.67 -4.85
N SER A 478 11.94 -1.92 -5.12
CA SER A 478 12.65 -1.92 -6.41
C SER A 478 13.30 -3.28 -6.72
N HIS A 479 13.65 -4.04 -5.69
CA HIS A 479 14.09 -5.43 -5.80
C HIS A 479 12.91 -6.43 -5.84
N ARG A 480 11.69 -5.92 -6.05
CA ARG A 480 10.44 -6.67 -6.22
C ARG A 480 10.05 -7.52 -5.00
N CYS A 481 10.46 -7.14 -3.80
CA CYS A 481 9.96 -7.77 -2.59
C CYS A 481 8.43 -7.64 -2.51
N ARG A 482 7.76 -8.66 -1.96
CA ARG A 482 6.37 -8.56 -1.55
C ARG A 482 6.31 -7.79 -0.25
N MET A 483 6.07 -6.48 -0.36
CA MET A 483 5.97 -5.56 0.77
C MET A 483 4.67 -5.83 1.56
N VAL A 484 4.78 -6.13 2.85
CA VAL A 484 3.65 -6.43 3.73
C VAL A 484 3.68 -5.51 4.94
N GLU A 485 2.78 -4.53 4.99
CA GLU A 485 2.65 -3.66 6.15
C GLU A 485 1.75 -4.32 7.20
N MET A 486 2.23 -4.43 8.43
CA MET A 486 1.43 -4.86 9.58
C MET A 486 2.07 -4.35 10.87
N THR A 487 1.27 -4.25 11.92
CA THR A 487 1.78 -3.85 13.24
C THR A 487 2.76 -4.90 13.80
N ALA A 488 3.70 -4.47 14.65
CA ALA A 488 4.61 -5.37 15.35
C ALA A 488 3.88 -6.50 16.10
N GLU A 489 2.72 -6.18 16.69
CA GLU A 489 1.87 -7.12 17.42
C GLU A 489 1.29 -8.17 16.47
N GLN A 490 0.72 -7.74 15.33
CA GLN A 490 0.22 -8.66 14.29
C GLN A 490 1.34 -9.52 13.70
N HIS A 491 2.52 -8.93 13.47
CA HIS A 491 3.67 -9.67 12.98
C HIS A 491 4.00 -10.83 13.91
N ASP A 492 4.19 -10.54 15.21
CA ASP A 492 4.58 -11.54 16.19
C ASP A 492 3.49 -12.60 16.39
N ASP A 493 2.20 -12.22 16.33
CA ASP A 493 1.07 -13.16 16.36
C ASP A 493 1.14 -14.20 15.23
N TYR A 494 1.63 -13.82 14.04
CA TYR A 494 1.76 -14.72 12.90
C TYR A 494 3.05 -15.52 12.86
N THR A 495 4.17 -14.93 13.31
CA THR A 495 5.51 -15.47 13.05
C THR A 495 6.17 -16.08 14.27
N ALA A 496 5.88 -15.61 15.48
CA ALA A 496 6.66 -15.97 16.67
C ALA A 496 6.67 -17.48 16.93
N ASP A 497 5.52 -18.12 16.81
CA ASP A 497 5.36 -19.56 17.02
C ASP A 497 5.90 -20.39 15.83
N ALA A 498 5.61 -19.95 14.61
CA ALA A 498 6.03 -20.64 13.39
C ALA A 498 7.56 -20.66 13.24
N GLU A 499 8.21 -19.52 13.47
CA GLU A 499 9.68 -19.44 13.40
C GLU A 499 10.31 -20.20 14.58
N PHE A 500 9.76 -20.09 15.79
CA PHE A 500 10.31 -20.78 16.96
C PHE A 500 10.25 -22.30 16.80
N ILE A 501 9.12 -22.85 16.33
CA ILE A 501 9.00 -24.29 16.03
C ILE A 501 10.01 -24.71 14.97
N THR A 502 10.15 -23.93 13.90
CA THR A 502 11.07 -24.25 12.80
C THR A 502 12.51 -24.36 13.31
N HIS A 503 12.96 -23.39 14.11
CA HIS A 503 14.30 -23.45 14.73
C HIS A 503 14.44 -24.57 15.77
N LEU A 504 13.42 -24.81 16.60
CA LEU A 504 13.44 -25.87 17.59
C LEU A 504 13.63 -27.24 16.92
N ILE A 505 12.82 -27.54 15.90
CA ILE A 505 12.91 -28.80 15.16
C ILE A 505 14.26 -28.90 14.44
N GLY A 506 14.69 -27.85 13.72
CA GLY A 506 15.97 -27.85 13.03
C GLY A 506 17.15 -28.15 13.97
N ARG A 507 17.18 -27.55 15.17
CA ARG A 507 18.24 -27.79 16.17
C ARG A 507 18.15 -29.16 16.84
N LEU A 508 16.95 -29.68 17.10
CA LEU A 508 16.78 -31.04 17.63
C LEU A 508 17.30 -32.10 16.63
N LEU A 509 16.99 -31.89 15.35
CA LEU A 509 17.42 -32.73 14.25
C LEU A 509 18.95 -32.64 14.04
N GLU A 510 19.54 -31.45 14.15
CA GLU A 510 20.99 -31.22 14.15
C GLU A 510 21.70 -32.02 15.26
N GLN A 511 21.20 -31.96 16.51
CA GLN A 511 21.79 -32.69 17.64
C GLN A 511 21.80 -34.21 17.46
N ARG A 512 20.87 -34.75 16.65
CA ARG A 512 20.82 -36.17 16.31
C ARG A 512 21.73 -36.56 15.16
N GLY A 513 22.31 -35.59 14.45
CA GLY A 513 23.26 -35.82 13.37
C GLY A 513 22.65 -36.59 12.21
N LEU A 514 21.53 -36.12 11.66
CA LEU A 514 20.86 -36.75 10.51
C LEU A 514 21.80 -36.81 9.29
N PRO A 515 22.27 -38.00 8.87
CA PRO A 515 23.17 -38.09 7.75
C PRO A 515 22.37 -37.99 6.43
N PRO A 516 22.90 -37.32 5.39
CA PRO A 516 22.35 -37.46 4.06
C PRO A 516 22.50 -38.92 3.59
N THR A 517 21.52 -39.42 2.84
CA THR A 517 21.55 -40.78 2.28
C THR A 517 21.56 -40.74 0.75
N PRO A 518 22.03 -41.79 0.06
CA PRO A 518 21.99 -41.85 -1.41
C PRO A 518 20.58 -41.84 -2.02
N VAL A 519 19.54 -42.04 -1.21
CA VAL A 519 18.14 -42.21 -1.65
C VAL A 519 17.19 -41.38 -0.79
N ASN A 520 17.51 -40.11 -0.58
CA ASN A 520 16.65 -39.21 0.20
C ASN A 520 15.24 -39.09 -0.43
N SER A 521 14.21 -39.22 0.40
CA SER A 521 12.85 -38.85 0.00
C SER A 521 12.71 -37.32 -0.02
N GLN A 522 11.73 -36.79 -0.75
CA GLN A 522 11.46 -35.35 -0.79
C GLN A 522 11.18 -34.77 0.61
N GLY A 523 10.51 -35.56 1.48
CA GLY A 523 10.28 -35.19 2.87
C GLY A 523 11.58 -35.12 3.69
N TYR A 524 12.48 -36.10 3.52
CA TYR A 524 13.76 -36.11 4.20
C TYR A 524 14.68 -34.98 3.74
N GLU A 525 14.70 -34.67 2.44
CA GLU A 525 15.39 -33.49 1.92
C GLU A 525 14.88 -32.19 2.56
N SER A 526 13.57 -32.07 2.77
CA SER A 526 13.00 -30.88 3.43
C SER A 526 13.50 -30.74 4.87
N LEU A 527 13.68 -31.86 5.59
CA LEU A 527 14.24 -31.85 6.94
C LEU A 527 15.73 -31.47 6.94
N LEU A 528 16.52 -32.00 6.01
CA LEU A 528 17.94 -31.62 5.86
C LEU A 528 18.08 -30.12 5.56
N ASN A 529 17.23 -29.57 4.68
CA ASN A 529 17.20 -28.14 4.41
C ASN A 529 16.86 -27.29 5.65
N ILE A 530 15.92 -27.74 6.49
CA ILE A 530 15.60 -27.07 7.77
C ILE A 530 16.80 -27.12 8.72
N VAL A 531 17.48 -28.26 8.83
CA VAL A 531 18.70 -28.41 9.65
C VAL A 531 19.79 -27.44 9.17
N ASP A 532 20.09 -27.42 7.87
CA ASP A 532 21.11 -26.52 7.30
C ASP A 532 20.79 -25.04 7.51
N MET A 533 19.51 -24.68 7.36
CA MET A 533 19.04 -23.31 7.61
C MET A 533 19.24 -22.91 9.08
N CYS A 534 18.75 -23.72 10.01
CA CYS A 534 18.71 -23.39 11.44
C CYS A 534 20.07 -23.54 12.15
N SER A 535 20.91 -24.49 11.72
CA SER A 535 22.28 -24.70 12.25
C SER A 535 23.23 -23.56 11.88
N SER A 536 23.00 -22.96 10.71
CA SER A 536 23.78 -21.82 10.23
C SER A 536 23.53 -20.52 11.01
N ASP A 537 22.42 -20.44 11.73
CA ASP A 537 22.02 -19.28 12.54
C ASP A 537 22.53 -19.40 13.98
N SER A 538 22.81 -18.26 14.61
CA SER A 538 23.36 -18.23 15.97
C SER A 538 22.38 -18.77 17.00
N PHE A 539 22.91 -19.36 18.07
CA PHE A 539 22.09 -19.78 19.20
C PHE A 539 21.37 -18.59 19.85
N ASP A 540 22.00 -17.41 19.87
CA ASP A 540 21.42 -16.17 20.37
C ASP A 540 20.12 -15.77 19.66
N LEU A 541 20.01 -16.03 18.35
CA LEU A 541 18.77 -15.81 17.61
C LEU A 541 17.65 -16.69 18.17
N PHE A 542 17.92 -17.99 18.29
CA PHE A 542 16.97 -18.97 18.81
C PHE A 542 16.58 -18.68 20.27
N TYR A 543 17.55 -18.37 21.11
CA TYR A 543 17.29 -18.01 22.50
C TYR A 543 16.49 -16.71 22.62
N GLY A 544 16.76 -15.73 21.74
CA GLY A 544 15.97 -14.51 21.66
C GLY A 544 14.50 -14.76 21.32
N MET A 545 14.23 -15.65 20.37
CA MET A 545 12.86 -16.06 20.02
C MET A 545 12.18 -16.78 21.19
N PHE A 546 12.90 -17.63 21.92
CA PHE A 546 12.38 -18.26 23.13
C PHE A 546 12.04 -17.22 24.21
N LYS A 547 12.95 -16.28 24.47
CA LYS A 547 12.85 -15.31 25.57
C LYS A 547 11.77 -14.25 25.32
N TYR A 548 11.63 -13.77 24.09
CA TYR A 548 10.76 -12.64 23.76
C TYR A 548 9.46 -13.03 23.04
N ASN A 549 9.23 -14.33 22.81
CA ASN A 549 7.89 -14.81 22.46
C ASN A 549 7.03 -14.79 23.74
N ASN A 550 6.11 -13.82 23.83
CA ASN A 550 5.24 -13.56 24.98
C ASN A 550 4.29 -14.73 25.28
N HIS A 551 4.81 -15.78 25.94
CA HIS A 551 4.15 -17.00 26.44
C HIS A 551 3.95 -18.15 25.42
N GLY A 552 4.16 -17.93 24.12
CA GLY A 552 4.02 -18.98 23.10
C GLY A 552 5.07 -20.08 23.22
N ALA A 553 6.35 -19.72 23.35
CA ALA A 553 7.46 -20.68 23.29
C ALA A 553 7.42 -21.78 24.38
N THR A 554 7.14 -21.43 25.63
CA THR A 554 7.06 -22.42 26.74
C THR A 554 5.83 -23.31 26.62
N THR A 555 4.71 -22.72 26.19
CA THR A 555 3.45 -23.43 25.93
C THR A 555 3.63 -24.43 24.80
N LEU A 556 4.23 -24.00 23.69
CA LEU A 556 4.58 -24.84 22.54
C LEU A 556 5.48 -26.00 22.92
N LEU A 557 6.54 -25.77 23.71
CA LEU A 557 7.42 -26.84 24.18
C LEU A 557 6.65 -27.90 24.98
N THR A 558 5.74 -27.47 25.85
CA THR A 558 4.89 -28.38 26.62
C THR A 558 3.94 -29.16 25.71
N GLN A 559 3.29 -28.50 24.76
CA GLN A 559 2.39 -29.13 23.79
C GLN A 559 3.11 -30.16 22.91
N LEU A 560 4.32 -29.85 22.44
CA LEU A 560 5.13 -30.78 21.64
C LEU A 560 5.54 -32.01 22.45
N ARG A 561 5.95 -31.83 23.71
CA ARG A 561 6.27 -32.97 24.61
C ARG A 561 5.06 -33.87 24.84
N ASN A 562 3.89 -33.29 25.11
CA ASN A 562 2.66 -34.03 25.30
C ASN A 562 2.24 -34.77 24.01
N SER A 563 2.42 -34.14 22.85
CA SER A 563 2.12 -34.75 21.55
C SER A 563 3.05 -35.93 21.24
N LEU A 564 4.33 -35.81 21.56
CA LEU A 564 5.29 -36.91 21.42
C LEU A 564 4.90 -38.09 22.32
N ALA A 565 4.61 -37.84 23.60
CA ALA A 565 4.17 -38.87 24.53
C ALA A 565 2.87 -39.57 24.07
N ALA A 566 1.92 -38.81 23.52
CA ALA A 566 0.68 -39.37 22.97
C ALA A 566 0.94 -40.28 21.75
N LEU A 567 1.89 -39.91 20.88
CA LEU A 567 2.31 -40.73 19.75
C LEU A 567 3.00 -42.01 20.21
N GLU A 568 3.89 -41.93 21.20
CA GLU A 568 4.53 -43.11 21.82
C GLU A 568 3.48 -44.08 22.37
N CYS A 569 2.46 -43.58 23.09
CA CYS A 569 1.35 -44.41 23.57
C CYS A 569 0.56 -45.06 22.42
N GLN A 570 0.30 -44.34 21.32
CA GLN A 570 -0.41 -44.89 20.16
C GLN A 570 0.39 -46.00 19.46
N LEU A 571 1.71 -45.84 19.36
CA LEU A 571 2.60 -46.86 18.78
C LEU A 571 2.66 -48.09 19.68
N ALA A 572 2.87 -47.90 20.99
CA ALA A 572 2.90 -48.99 21.97
C ALA A 572 1.57 -49.75 22.07
N ALA A 573 0.44 -49.11 21.75
CA ALA A 573 -0.87 -49.77 21.70
C ALA A 573 -1.11 -50.58 20.40
N LYS A 574 -0.23 -50.44 19.40
CA LYS A 574 -0.28 -51.19 18.13
C LYS A 574 0.71 -52.36 18.09
N GLU A 575 1.75 -52.30 18.91
CA GLU A 575 2.60 -53.45 19.27
C GLU A 575 1.87 -54.38 20.24
#